data_AF-A0A8D0LC40-F1
#
_entry.id   AF-A0A8D0LC40-F1
#
_cell.length_a   1.000
_cell.length_b   1.000
_cell.length_c   1.000
_cell.angle_alpha   90.00
_cell.angle_beta   90.00
_cell.angle_gamma   90.00
#
_symmetry.space_group_name_H-M   'P 1'
#
loop_
_entity.id
_entity.type
_entity.pdbx_description
1 polymer ?
#
loop_
_entity_poly.entity_id
_entity_poly.type
_entity_poly.pdbx_seq_one_letter_code
_entity_poly.pdbx_strand_id
1 'polypeptide(L)'
;AELCFQSAEPRCAGAMVNFQAKEVQQLLHNKFVVILGDSIQRSVYKDLVTLLQKEDLTSSAQLRLKGELTFEGDCLVEGGRLEEMQNGTNYREVRQYCTDHHLVRFYFLTRAYSDYLESILDDFKEGPEPDLVLVNSCIWDLTRYHDGSPIYQYRLNLEKTFRRFSEVLPDECLVIWTSTMPLGPKTSGSLFEDSEHPTLRNDVIEANFYSAVLAKDRCFDVLDLHYHFRFDVWNRTKDGVHWNNVVHRKITHLLLEHVADAWGVEIPKKRPQEGDGARSPPARQVPGVGNRVCCRLPQPGAQQPARPWLAPSPSRPRPAGFTVAARETERRTSSRVRGANGLPRKPAAPSSPAHARLLDPWTPPHQGKPHRR
;
A
#
# COMPACT_ATOMS: atom_id res chain seq x y z
N ALA A 1 18.20 9.56 -35.28
CA ALA A 1 17.42 8.83 -34.27
C ALA A 1 16.49 9.83 -33.61
N GLU A 2 15.28 9.98 -34.15
CA GLU A 2 14.25 10.83 -33.59
C GLU A 2 13.64 10.12 -32.38
N LEU A 3 13.86 10.68 -31.19
CA LEU A 3 13.20 10.23 -29.97
C LEU A 3 11.79 10.81 -29.99
N CYS A 4 10.83 9.95 -30.30
CA CYS A 4 9.41 10.25 -30.20
C CYS A 4 9.05 10.39 -28.71
N PHE A 5 9.02 11.64 -28.22
CA PHE A 5 8.36 11.97 -26.96
C PHE A 5 6.86 11.75 -27.15
N GLN A 6 6.36 10.59 -26.73
CA GLN A 6 4.94 10.46 -26.43
C GLN A 6 4.71 11.17 -25.09
N SER A 7 4.41 12.47 -25.17
CA SER A 7 3.84 13.20 -24.05
C SER A 7 2.46 12.62 -23.77
N ALA A 8 2.30 11.91 -22.66
CA ALA A 8 0.99 11.67 -22.10
C ALA A 8 0.36 13.04 -21.83
N GLU A 9 -0.72 13.38 -22.54
CA GLU A 9 -1.44 14.62 -22.26
C GLU A 9 -1.92 14.62 -20.81
N PRO A 10 -1.82 15.75 -20.09
CA PRO A 10 -2.39 15.86 -18.76
C PRO A 10 -3.91 15.75 -18.91
N ARG A 11 -4.49 14.61 -18.51
CA ARG A 11 -5.94 14.48 -18.38
C ARG A 11 -6.41 15.64 -17.48
N CYS A 12 -7.21 16.57 -18.05
CA CYS A 12 -7.96 17.58 -17.29
C CYS A 12 -8.51 16.92 -16.04
N ALA A 13 -8.38 17.55 -14.86
CA ALA A 13 -8.81 17.03 -13.55
C ALA A 13 -10.16 16.32 -13.64
N GLY A 14 -10.10 15.02 -13.97
CA GLY A 14 -11.26 14.20 -14.25
C GLY A 14 -11.88 13.84 -12.92
N ALA A 15 -13.18 13.53 -12.93
CA ALA A 15 -13.77 12.88 -11.77
C ALA A 15 -12.94 11.62 -11.45
N MET A 16 -12.37 11.57 -10.24
CA MET A 16 -11.61 10.42 -9.76
C MET A 16 -12.44 9.15 -9.94
N VAL A 17 -11.81 8.09 -10.44
CA VAL A 17 -12.50 6.82 -10.62
C VAL A 17 -12.68 6.15 -9.26
N ASN A 18 -13.93 6.09 -8.79
CA ASN A 18 -14.24 5.35 -7.57
C ASN A 18 -14.34 3.87 -7.91
N PHE A 19 -13.73 2.98 -7.12
CA PHE A 19 -13.83 1.52 -7.25
C PHE A 19 -14.81 0.93 -6.23
N GLN A 20 -15.61 -0.05 -6.64
CA GLN A 20 -16.40 -0.91 -5.77
C GLN A 20 -15.57 -2.11 -5.33
N ALA A 21 -15.93 -2.72 -4.20
CA ALA A 21 -15.20 -3.87 -3.65
C ALA A 21 -15.00 -5.00 -4.68
N LYS A 22 -16.04 -5.31 -5.47
CA LYS A 22 -15.97 -6.34 -6.54
C LYS A 22 -14.99 -5.99 -7.65
N GLU A 23 -14.87 -4.72 -8.02
CA GLU A 23 -13.93 -4.25 -9.04
C GLU A 23 -12.49 -4.39 -8.52
N VAL A 24 -12.26 -4.06 -7.23
CA VAL A 24 -10.95 -4.24 -6.59
C VAL A 24 -10.56 -5.71 -6.47
N GLN A 25 -11.49 -6.55 -6.03
CA GLN A 25 -11.29 -8.00 -5.97
C GLN A 25 -10.92 -8.57 -7.34
N GLN A 26 -11.63 -8.16 -8.39
CA GLN A 26 -11.35 -8.65 -9.74
C GLN A 26 -10.00 -8.16 -10.27
N LEU A 27 -9.65 -6.88 -10.02
CA LEU A 27 -8.38 -6.30 -10.46
C LEU A 27 -7.20 -6.98 -9.77
N LEU A 28 -7.31 -7.28 -8.48
CA LEU A 28 -6.23 -7.86 -7.66
C LEU A 28 -6.34 -9.38 -7.51
N HIS A 29 -7.16 -10.05 -8.33
CA HIS A 29 -7.39 -11.48 -8.24
C HIS A 29 -6.11 -12.28 -8.57
N ASN A 30 -5.71 -13.16 -7.66
CA ASN A 30 -4.45 -13.92 -7.68
C ASN A 30 -3.21 -13.03 -7.81
N LYS A 31 -3.26 -11.82 -7.24
CA LYS A 31 -2.12 -10.91 -7.16
C LYS A 31 -1.53 -10.88 -5.77
N PHE A 32 -0.20 -10.87 -5.71
CA PHE A 32 0.53 -10.51 -4.50
C PHE A 32 0.87 -9.01 -4.52
N VAL A 33 0.16 -8.25 -3.66
CA VAL A 33 0.35 -6.82 -3.47
C VAL A 33 1.22 -6.58 -2.23
N VAL A 34 2.32 -5.85 -2.40
CA VAL A 34 3.21 -5.43 -1.32
C VAL A 34 3.12 -3.92 -1.15
N ILE A 35 3.02 -3.47 0.10
CA ILE A 35 3.01 -2.04 0.46
C ILE A 35 4.16 -1.78 1.44
N LEU A 36 5.09 -0.92 1.04
CA LEU A 36 6.27 -0.56 1.81
C LEU A 36 6.20 0.92 2.19
N GLY A 37 6.34 1.23 3.48
CA GLY A 37 6.46 2.63 3.89
C GLY A 37 6.09 2.89 5.34
N ASP A 38 5.77 4.14 5.64
CA ASP A 38 5.50 4.59 7.00
C ASP A 38 4.03 4.42 7.42
N SER A 39 3.59 5.18 8.42
CA SER A 39 2.21 5.15 8.94
C SER A 39 1.16 5.60 7.93
N ILE A 40 1.52 6.41 6.93
CA ILE A 40 0.63 6.77 5.82
C ILE A 40 0.39 5.53 4.96
N GLN A 41 1.44 4.77 4.65
CA GLN A 41 1.31 3.53 3.87
C GLN A 41 0.65 2.40 4.65
N ARG A 42 0.81 2.32 5.97
CA ARG A 42 -0.02 1.45 6.81
C ARG A 42 -1.51 1.79 6.64
N SER A 43 -1.84 3.07 6.56
CA SER A 43 -3.23 3.52 6.39
C SER A 43 -3.77 3.22 4.99
N VAL A 44 -2.92 3.30 3.95
CA VAL A 44 -3.25 2.82 2.58
C VAL A 44 -3.50 1.31 2.58
N TYR A 45 -2.64 0.51 3.21
CA TYR A 45 -2.85 -0.92 3.39
C TYR A 45 -4.19 -1.22 4.08
N LYS A 46 -4.47 -0.54 5.18
CA LYS A 46 -5.72 -0.74 5.94
C LYS A 46 -6.96 -0.38 5.13
N ASP A 47 -6.91 0.71 4.37
CA ASP A 47 -8.02 1.09 3.50
C ASP A 47 -8.21 0.10 2.34
N LEU A 48 -7.13 -0.37 1.71
CA LEU A 48 -7.20 -1.38 0.66
C LEU A 48 -7.78 -2.70 1.18
N VAL A 49 -7.32 -3.19 2.34
CA VAL A 49 -7.86 -4.40 2.98
C VAL A 49 -9.34 -4.23 3.32
N THR A 50 -9.75 -3.04 3.77
CA THR A 50 -11.17 -2.74 4.00
C THR A 50 -11.95 -2.80 2.68
N LEU A 51 -11.47 -2.13 1.64
CA LEU A 51 -12.14 -2.03 0.34
C LEU A 51 -12.24 -3.37 -0.40
N LEU A 52 -11.27 -4.26 -0.20
CA LEU A 52 -11.32 -5.65 -0.69
C LEU A 52 -12.49 -6.45 -0.10
N GLN A 53 -13.08 -6.00 1.01
CA GLN A 53 -14.13 -6.71 1.73
C GLN A 53 -15.48 -5.99 1.68
N LYS A 54 -15.47 -4.66 1.83
CA LYS A 54 -16.67 -3.83 1.97
C LYS A 54 -16.41 -2.40 1.51
N GLU A 55 -17.47 -1.67 1.16
CA GLU A 55 -17.35 -0.30 0.63
C GLU A 55 -17.18 0.77 1.72
N ASP A 56 -17.29 0.40 3.00
CA ASP A 56 -17.14 1.31 4.14
C ASP A 56 -15.75 1.94 4.20
N LEU A 57 -15.67 3.19 4.68
CA LEU A 57 -14.40 3.81 5.01
C LEU A 57 -13.79 3.16 6.26
N THR A 58 -12.47 2.96 6.26
CA THR A 58 -11.76 2.62 7.50
C THR A 58 -11.94 3.74 8.52
N SER A 59 -12.23 3.41 9.78
CA SER A 59 -12.43 4.44 10.80
C SER A 59 -11.13 5.15 11.17
N SER A 60 -11.22 6.42 11.58
CA SER A 60 -10.06 7.17 12.07
C SER A 60 -9.37 6.50 13.26
N ALA A 61 -10.10 5.76 14.09
CA ALA A 61 -9.53 4.98 15.19
C ALA A 61 -8.66 3.83 14.66
N GLN A 62 -9.19 3.06 13.69
CA GLN A 62 -8.46 1.98 13.04
C GLN A 62 -7.19 2.47 12.32
N LEU A 63 -7.24 3.60 11.62
CA LEU A 63 -6.05 4.16 10.95
C LEU A 63 -4.93 4.54 11.92
N ARG A 64 -5.29 5.02 13.12
CA ARG A 64 -4.33 5.41 14.16
C ARG A 64 -3.70 4.24 14.90
N LEU A 65 -4.40 3.11 14.99
CA LEU A 65 -3.86 1.93 15.64
C LEU A 65 -2.63 1.43 14.86
N LYS A 66 -1.65 0.93 15.62
CA LYS A 66 -0.44 0.32 15.08
C LYS A 66 -0.10 -0.92 15.89
N GLY A 67 0.46 -1.92 15.22
CA GLY A 67 0.91 -3.16 15.85
C GLY A 67 -0.21 -3.99 16.48
N GLU A 68 -1.48 -3.76 16.16
CA GLU A 68 -2.58 -4.63 16.61
C GLU A 68 -2.44 -6.04 16.00
N LEU A 69 -2.84 -7.07 16.73
CA LEU A 69 -2.68 -8.47 16.29
C LEU A 69 -3.48 -8.78 15.01
N THR A 70 -4.64 -8.13 14.85
CA THR A 70 -5.53 -8.32 13.70
C THR A 70 -6.24 -7.01 13.36
N PHE A 71 -6.56 -6.84 12.08
CA PHE A 71 -7.31 -5.73 11.50
C PHE A 71 -8.10 -6.27 10.30
N GLU A 72 -9.44 -6.20 10.35
CA GLU A 72 -10.33 -6.60 9.23
C GLU A 72 -9.93 -7.95 8.60
N GLY A 73 -9.70 -8.98 9.42
CA GLY A 73 -9.35 -10.33 8.95
C GLY A 73 -7.89 -10.55 8.56
N ASP A 74 -7.03 -9.52 8.65
CA ASP A 74 -5.58 -9.67 8.52
C ASP A 74 -4.92 -10.25 9.78
N CYS A 75 -3.63 -10.54 9.69
CA CYS A 75 -2.78 -10.85 10.84
C CYS A 75 -1.51 -9.99 10.88
N LEU A 76 -1.02 -9.74 12.09
CA LEU A 76 0.33 -9.26 12.34
C LEU A 76 1.31 -10.43 12.26
N VAL A 77 2.31 -10.31 11.38
CA VAL A 77 3.32 -11.34 11.09
C VAL A 77 4.60 -11.11 11.89
N GLU A 78 5.02 -9.85 12.01
CA GLU A 78 6.26 -9.46 12.70
C GLU A 78 6.09 -8.11 13.41
N GLY A 79 6.81 -7.94 14.53
CA GLY A 79 6.88 -6.69 15.28
C GLY A 79 5.56 -6.32 15.96
N GLY A 80 5.31 -5.03 16.13
CA GLY A 80 4.12 -4.55 16.82
C GLY A 80 3.92 -5.20 18.19
N ARG A 81 2.71 -5.72 18.47
CA ARG A 81 2.38 -6.40 19.73
C ARG A 81 2.87 -7.86 19.83
N LEU A 82 3.51 -8.42 18.79
CA LEU A 82 4.21 -9.70 18.92
C LEU A 82 5.52 -9.56 19.71
N GLU A 83 6.03 -8.33 19.77
CA GLU A 83 7.27 -7.97 20.45
C GLU A 83 7.04 -6.77 21.38
N GLU A 84 8.12 -6.24 21.96
CA GLU A 84 8.06 -4.98 22.67
C GLU A 84 7.78 -3.83 21.68
N MET A 85 6.71 -3.08 21.92
CA MET A 85 6.31 -1.97 21.06
C MET A 85 7.36 -0.86 21.07
N GLN A 86 8.02 -0.67 19.92
CA GLN A 86 9.01 0.40 19.73
C GLN A 86 8.41 1.61 18.98
N ASN A 87 9.06 2.78 19.14
CA ASN A 87 8.70 4.02 18.44
C ASN A 87 9.89 4.62 17.66
N GLY A 88 11.02 3.94 17.64
CA GLY A 88 12.26 4.41 17.02
C GLY A 88 12.50 3.85 15.61
N THR A 89 13.71 4.05 15.10
CA THR A 89 14.17 3.56 13.79
C THR A 89 14.19 2.03 13.67
N ASN A 90 14.17 1.33 14.81
CA ASN A 90 14.06 -0.13 14.91
C ASN A 90 12.61 -0.64 14.95
N TYR A 91 11.61 0.23 14.80
CA TYR A 91 10.22 -0.22 14.74
C TYR A 91 10.01 -1.15 13.54
N ARG A 92 9.32 -2.26 13.79
CA ARG A 92 8.92 -3.25 12.80
C ARG A 92 7.42 -3.50 12.93
N GLU A 93 6.77 -3.63 11.80
CA GLU A 93 5.37 -4.02 11.69
C GLU A 93 5.19 -4.63 10.30
N VAL A 94 4.99 -5.94 10.25
CA VAL A 94 4.64 -6.67 9.03
C VAL A 94 3.22 -7.18 9.17
N ARG A 95 2.33 -6.78 8.26
CA ARG A 95 0.93 -7.22 8.27
C ARG A 95 0.62 -8.00 7.00
N GLN A 96 -0.24 -9.00 7.11
CA GLN A 96 -0.66 -9.80 5.97
C GLN A 96 -2.17 -10.04 5.98
N TYR A 97 -2.82 -9.67 4.89
CA TYR A 97 -4.17 -10.08 4.56
C TYR A 97 -4.10 -11.16 3.48
N CYS A 98 -4.69 -12.32 3.75
CA CYS A 98 -4.65 -13.46 2.84
C CYS A 98 -6.03 -14.12 2.77
N THR A 99 -6.51 -14.34 1.55
CA THR A 99 -7.69 -15.14 1.21
C THR A 99 -7.32 -16.13 0.12
N ASP A 100 -8.26 -16.96 -0.35
CA ASP A 100 -8.06 -17.89 -1.46
C ASP A 100 -7.65 -17.25 -2.81
N HIS A 101 -7.78 -15.92 -2.95
CA HIS A 101 -7.45 -15.21 -4.20
C HIS A 101 -6.73 -13.87 -4.03
N HIS A 102 -6.47 -13.42 -2.80
CA HIS A 102 -5.84 -12.12 -2.57
C HIS A 102 -4.77 -12.24 -1.50
N LEU A 103 -3.58 -11.77 -1.80
CA LEU A 103 -2.49 -11.63 -0.84
C LEU A 103 -2.03 -10.17 -0.84
N VAL A 104 -2.19 -9.50 0.31
CA VAL A 104 -1.69 -8.14 0.52
C VAL A 104 -0.78 -8.16 1.73
N ARG A 105 0.44 -7.67 1.59
CA ARG A 105 1.41 -7.58 2.69
C ARG A 105 1.93 -6.17 2.85
N PHE A 106 1.96 -5.69 4.08
CA PHE A 106 2.53 -4.40 4.44
C PHE A 106 3.81 -4.59 5.24
N TYR A 107 4.82 -3.77 4.95
CA TYR A 107 6.06 -3.67 5.72
C TYR A 107 6.30 -2.21 6.12
N PHE A 108 6.47 -1.98 7.42
CA PHE A 108 6.78 -0.64 7.93
C PHE A 108 8.26 -0.28 7.70
N LEU A 109 8.52 0.72 6.87
CA LEU A 109 9.87 1.25 6.64
C LEU A 109 10.12 2.48 7.49
N THR A 110 11.31 2.51 8.11
CA THR A 110 11.88 3.70 8.74
C THR A 110 12.96 4.35 7.89
N ARG A 111 13.39 3.72 6.79
CA ARG A 111 14.44 4.24 5.90
C ARG A 111 14.24 3.73 4.48
N ALA A 112 14.58 4.55 3.49
CA ALA A 112 14.51 4.18 2.07
C ALA A 112 15.37 2.94 1.79
N TYR A 113 16.59 2.91 2.32
CA TYR A 113 17.52 1.79 2.24
C TYR A 113 18.01 1.41 3.63
N SER A 114 17.98 0.13 3.96
CA SER A 114 18.49 -0.42 5.23
C SER A 114 18.69 -1.93 5.12
N ASP A 115 19.38 -2.51 6.08
CA ASP A 115 19.49 -3.97 6.20
C ASP A 115 18.12 -4.64 6.32
N TYR A 116 17.14 -3.93 6.90
CA TYR A 116 15.77 -4.42 6.95
C TYR A 116 15.10 -4.48 5.57
N LEU A 117 15.35 -3.48 4.71
CA LEU A 117 14.87 -3.56 3.33
C LEU A 117 15.50 -4.75 2.60
N GLU A 118 16.80 -5.00 2.79
CA GLU A 118 17.45 -6.18 2.20
C GLU A 118 16.82 -7.49 2.70
N SER A 119 16.47 -7.60 3.98
CA SER A 119 15.75 -8.79 4.48
C SER A 119 14.38 -8.98 3.83
N ILE A 120 13.66 -7.89 3.54
CA ILE A 120 12.38 -7.94 2.82
C ILE A 120 12.61 -8.41 1.37
N LEU A 121 13.66 -7.92 0.73
CA LEU A 121 14.01 -8.32 -0.64
C LEU A 121 14.47 -9.78 -0.69
N ASP A 122 15.12 -10.29 0.35
CA ASP A 122 15.46 -11.71 0.46
C ASP A 122 14.20 -12.58 0.61
N ASP A 123 13.19 -12.14 1.39
CA ASP A 123 11.89 -12.83 1.46
C ASP A 123 11.23 -12.94 0.07
N PHE A 124 11.35 -11.93 -0.80
CA PHE A 124 10.76 -11.98 -2.15
C PHE A 124 11.45 -13.01 -3.05
N LYS A 125 12.76 -13.23 -2.88
CA LYS A 125 13.49 -14.27 -3.63
C LYS A 125 13.09 -15.69 -3.21
N GLU A 126 12.80 -15.87 -1.93
CA GLU A 126 12.32 -17.15 -1.39
C GLU A 126 10.85 -17.40 -1.74
N GLY A 127 10.10 -16.32 -1.95
CA GLY A 127 8.74 -16.33 -2.48
C GLY A 127 7.64 -16.23 -1.42
N PRO A 128 6.40 -15.93 -1.85
CA PRO A 128 6.00 -15.66 -3.23
C PRO A 128 6.54 -14.31 -3.76
N GLU A 129 6.74 -14.24 -5.07
CA GLU A 129 7.17 -13.02 -5.76
C GLU A 129 6.01 -12.02 -5.89
N PRO A 130 6.24 -10.71 -5.67
CA PRO A 130 5.19 -9.71 -5.76
C PRO A 130 4.81 -9.37 -7.21
N ASP A 131 3.52 -9.21 -7.47
CA ASP A 131 3.01 -8.66 -8.74
C ASP A 131 2.97 -7.12 -8.73
N LEU A 132 2.81 -6.54 -7.54
CA LEU A 132 2.68 -5.10 -7.32
C LEU A 132 3.43 -4.70 -6.05
N VAL A 133 4.33 -3.72 -6.16
CA VAL A 133 5.03 -3.12 -5.03
C VAL A 133 4.72 -1.61 -4.98
N LEU A 134 3.97 -1.20 -3.96
CA LEU A 134 3.67 0.20 -3.66
C LEU A 134 4.66 0.71 -2.61
N VAL A 135 5.36 1.81 -2.88
CA VAL A 135 6.41 2.30 -1.97
C VAL A 135 6.28 3.80 -1.70
N ASN A 136 6.49 4.19 -0.44
CA ASN A 136 6.89 5.55 -0.06
C ASN A 136 7.90 5.50 1.08
N SER A 137 8.98 6.25 0.96
CA SER A 137 9.80 6.64 2.12
C SER A 137 10.35 8.05 1.89
N CYS A 138 10.32 8.87 2.94
CA CYS A 138 10.80 10.25 2.91
C CYS A 138 10.97 10.84 4.32
N ILE A 139 9.87 11.04 5.07
CA ILE A 139 9.93 11.87 6.29
C ILE A 139 10.88 11.27 7.32
N TRP A 140 10.83 9.95 7.52
CA TRP A 140 11.77 9.27 8.43
C TRP A 140 13.22 9.46 8.02
N ASP A 141 13.54 9.31 6.73
CA ASP A 141 14.89 9.54 6.21
C ASP A 141 15.38 10.98 6.45
N LEU A 142 14.49 11.96 6.35
CA LEU A 142 14.82 13.37 6.54
C LEU A 142 14.91 13.81 8.01
N THR A 143 14.26 13.10 8.95
CA THR A 143 14.12 13.58 10.33
C THR A 143 14.70 12.69 11.42
N ARG A 144 15.00 11.41 11.15
CA ARG A 144 15.34 10.44 12.23
C ARG A 144 16.80 9.97 12.22
N TYR A 145 17.56 10.33 11.20
CA TYR A 145 18.94 9.89 11.02
C TYR A 145 19.90 11.07 11.12
N HIS A 146 20.99 10.85 11.85
CA HIS A 146 21.99 11.87 12.19
C HIS A 146 23.35 11.60 11.52
N ASP A 147 23.35 10.88 10.39
CA ASP A 147 24.56 10.43 9.69
C ASP A 147 25.03 11.40 8.61
N GLY A 148 24.84 12.71 8.83
CA GLY A 148 25.30 13.79 7.96
C GLY A 148 24.15 14.65 7.44
N SER A 149 24.25 15.08 6.18
CA SER A 149 23.18 15.84 5.51
C SER A 149 22.00 14.90 5.18
N PRO A 150 20.80 15.11 5.74
CA PRO A 150 19.67 14.19 5.55
C PRO A 150 19.28 14.02 4.08
N ILE A 151 19.20 15.11 3.32
CA ILE A 151 18.85 15.06 1.90
C ILE A 151 19.91 14.33 1.06
N TYR A 152 21.20 14.52 1.38
CA TYR A 152 22.28 13.84 0.69
C TYR A 152 22.22 12.32 0.95
N GLN A 153 22.06 11.92 2.21
CA GLN A 153 21.95 10.51 2.58
C GLN A 153 20.69 9.86 1.99
N TYR A 154 19.57 10.60 1.96
CA TYR A 154 18.35 10.15 1.33
C TYR A 154 18.56 9.81 -0.16
N ARG A 155 19.25 10.68 -0.92
CA ARG A 155 19.57 10.41 -2.34
C ARG A 155 20.42 9.15 -2.52
N LEU A 156 21.46 8.97 -1.70
CA LEU A 156 22.29 7.76 -1.74
C LEU A 156 21.49 6.50 -1.43
N ASN A 157 20.56 6.58 -0.47
CA ASN A 157 19.70 5.46 -0.12
C ASN A 157 18.72 5.15 -1.26
N LEU A 158 18.10 6.16 -1.88
CA LEU A 158 17.21 5.96 -3.03
C LEU A 158 17.92 5.27 -4.21
N GLU A 159 19.14 5.70 -4.54
CA GLU A 159 19.94 5.06 -5.59
C GLU A 159 20.18 3.58 -5.30
N LYS A 160 20.49 3.23 -4.05
CA LYS A 160 20.64 1.83 -3.63
C LYS A 160 19.31 1.10 -3.71
N THR A 161 18.23 1.64 -3.14
CA THR A 161 16.91 1.03 -3.14
C THR A 161 16.42 0.71 -4.54
N PHE A 162 16.49 1.66 -5.48
CA PHE A 162 15.97 1.44 -6.83
C PHE A 162 16.84 0.48 -7.64
N ARG A 163 18.16 0.53 -7.45
CA ARG A 163 19.06 -0.48 -8.01
C ARG A 163 18.69 -1.87 -7.48
N ARG A 164 18.47 -2.01 -6.17
CA ARG A 164 18.12 -3.30 -5.55
C ARG A 164 16.75 -3.81 -5.99
N PHE A 165 15.76 -2.93 -6.15
CA PHE A 165 14.48 -3.29 -6.76
C PHE A 165 14.67 -3.84 -8.18
N SER A 166 15.48 -3.18 -9.01
CA SER A 166 15.79 -3.64 -10.37
C SER A 166 16.54 -4.98 -10.41
N GLU A 167 17.28 -5.31 -9.34
CA GLU A 167 18.08 -6.53 -9.24
C GLU A 167 17.28 -7.73 -8.66
N VAL A 168 16.20 -7.48 -7.91
CA VAL A 168 15.52 -8.49 -7.10
C VAL A 168 14.08 -8.73 -7.51
N LEU A 169 13.35 -7.69 -7.91
CA LEU A 169 11.93 -7.85 -8.28
C LEU A 169 11.82 -8.49 -9.67
N PRO A 170 10.78 -9.31 -9.92
CA PRO A 170 10.51 -9.82 -11.26
C PRO A 170 10.33 -8.70 -12.29
N ASP A 171 10.68 -8.97 -13.55
CA ASP A 171 10.55 -8.00 -14.64
C ASP A 171 9.08 -7.55 -14.85
N GLU A 172 8.12 -8.43 -14.57
CA GLU A 172 6.68 -8.18 -14.66
C GLU A 172 6.09 -7.50 -13.42
N CYS A 173 6.88 -7.31 -12.36
CA CYS A 173 6.44 -6.66 -11.14
C CYS A 173 6.18 -5.17 -11.38
N LEU A 174 4.95 -4.73 -11.13
CA LEU A 174 4.62 -3.31 -11.19
C LEU A 174 5.12 -2.60 -9.93
N VAL A 175 6.10 -1.72 -10.08
CA VAL A 175 6.61 -0.88 -8.97
C VAL A 175 6.05 0.53 -9.10
N ILE A 176 5.30 0.98 -8.08
CA ILE A 176 4.76 2.34 -8.01
C ILE A 176 5.40 3.08 -6.84
N TRP A 177 6.24 4.05 -7.15
CA TRP A 177 6.75 5.01 -6.19
C TRP A 177 5.73 6.14 -5.98
N THR A 178 5.22 6.27 -4.76
CA THR A 178 4.30 7.35 -4.41
C THR A 178 5.07 8.51 -3.78
N SER A 179 4.73 9.75 -4.13
CA SER A 179 5.36 10.93 -3.49
C SER A 179 4.79 11.18 -2.10
N THR A 180 5.58 11.79 -1.20
CA THR A 180 5.13 12.12 0.15
C THR A 180 4.15 13.29 0.14
N MET A 181 3.05 13.11 0.86
CA MET A 181 1.92 14.04 0.94
C MET A 181 2.31 15.42 1.48
N PRO A 182 1.52 16.49 1.19
CA PRO A 182 1.84 17.84 1.64
C PRO A 182 1.76 17.99 3.16
N LEU A 183 2.89 18.36 3.78
CA LEU A 183 2.96 18.58 5.22
C LEU A 183 2.32 19.90 5.66
N GLY A 184 1.85 19.92 6.91
CA GLY A 184 1.37 21.11 7.60
C GLY A 184 2.51 22.07 7.98
N PRO A 185 2.18 23.35 8.28
CA PRO A 185 3.18 24.34 8.67
C PRO A 185 3.87 24.01 10.00
N LYS A 186 3.20 23.23 10.86
CA LYS A 186 3.76 22.65 12.08
C LYS A 186 3.54 21.16 12.01
N THR A 187 4.58 20.40 12.32
CA THR A 187 4.52 18.94 12.38
C THR A 187 4.77 18.50 13.82
N SER A 188 4.06 17.48 14.27
CA SER A 188 4.20 16.95 15.63
C SER A 188 4.00 15.43 15.68
N GLY A 189 4.39 14.83 16.81
CA GLY A 189 4.30 13.39 17.04
C GLY A 189 5.68 12.75 17.24
N SER A 190 5.67 11.43 17.45
CA SER A 190 6.87 10.65 17.78
C SER A 190 7.96 10.63 16.71
N LEU A 191 7.68 11.21 15.53
CA LEU A 191 8.61 11.30 14.41
C LEU A 191 9.63 12.46 14.54
N PHE A 192 9.39 13.44 15.40
CA PHE A 192 10.16 14.69 15.39
C PHE A 192 11.08 14.92 16.61
N GLU A 193 11.29 13.93 17.48
CA GLU A 193 12.30 13.89 18.56
C GLU A 193 12.64 15.25 19.24
N ASP A 194 11.61 16.02 19.60
CA ASP A 194 11.67 17.38 20.18
C ASP A 194 12.53 18.42 19.40
N SER A 195 13.00 18.08 18.20
CA SER A 195 13.75 18.95 17.31
C SER A 195 12.84 19.64 16.29
N GLU A 196 13.02 20.94 16.12
CA GLU A 196 12.32 21.66 15.05
C GLU A 196 12.97 21.36 13.68
N HIS A 197 12.14 21.07 12.68
CA HIS A 197 12.58 20.91 11.29
C HIS A 197 11.99 22.04 10.42
N PRO A 198 12.52 23.27 10.51
CA PRO A 198 11.90 24.45 9.90
C PRO A 198 11.85 24.39 8.37
N THR A 199 12.76 23.64 7.75
CA THR A 199 12.86 23.47 6.29
C THR A 199 12.13 22.24 5.76
N LEU A 200 11.56 21.39 6.63
CA LEU A 200 11.08 20.06 6.25
C LEU A 200 10.09 20.05 5.09
N ARG A 201 9.22 21.06 5.00
CA ARG A 201 8.26 21.17 3.88
C ARG A 201 8.98 21.35 2.55
N ASN A 202 10.03 22.16 2.53
CA ASN A 202 10.85 22.38 1.33
C ASN A 202 11.70 21.14 1.05
N ASP A 203 12.28 20.54 2.09
CA ASP A 203 13.09 19.33 1.98
C ASP A 203 12.27 18.16 1.42
N VAL A 204 10.99 18.03 1.81
CA VAL A 204 10.06 17.03 1.25
C VAL A 204 9.74 17.31 -0.22
N ILE A 205 9.57 18.56 -0.63
CA ILE A 205 9.35 18.91 -2.05
C ILE A 205 10.60 18.54 -2.87
N GLU A 206 11.78 18.87 -2.35
CA GLU A 206 13.05 18.50 -2.97
C GLU A 206 13.21 16.97 -3.05
N ALA A 207 12.99 16.26 -1.95
CA ALA A 207 13.04 14.80 -1.88
C ALA A 207 12.05 14.12 -2.83
N ASN A 208 10.82 14.64 -2.93
CA ASN A 208 9.82 14.15 -3.89
C ASN A 208 10.29 14.35 -5.33
N PHE A 209 10.89 15.49 -5.66
CA PHE A 209 11.44 15.72 -6.99
C PHE A 209 12.55 14.71 -7.33
N TYR A 210 13.54 14.55 -6.44
CA TYR A 210 14.64 13.62 -6.66
C TYR A 210 14.17 12.17 -6.80
N SER A 211 13.29 11.72 -5.90
CA SER A 211 12.79 10.35 -5.94
C SER A 211 11.96 10.07 -7.19
N ALA A 212 11.13 11.02 -7.63
CA ALA A 212 10.34 10.89 -8.86
C ALA A 212 11.23 10.82 -10.12
N VAL A 213 12.25 11.68 -10.22
CA VAL A 213 13.20 11.65 -11.34
C VAL A 213 13.92 10.31 -11.38
N LEU A 214 14.47 9.88 -10.24
CA LEU A 214 15.23 8.63 -10.18
C LEU A 214 14.36 7.39 -10.42
N ALA A 215 13.10 7.39 -9.98
CA ALA A 215 12.17 6.29 -10.23
C ALA A 215 11.90 6.15 -11.73
N LYS A 216 11.66 7.29 -12.41
CA LYS A 216 11.46 7.34 -13.85
C LYS A 216 12.69 6.90 -14.64
N ASP A 217 13.89 7.30 -14.21
CA ASP A 217 15.15 6.87 -14.82
C ASP A 217 15.37 5.34 -14.72
N ARG A 218 14.68 4.68 -13.78
CA ARG A 218 14.67 3.23 -13.57
C ARG A 218 13.41 2.54 -14.13
N CYS A 219 12.60 3.26 -14.91
CA CYS A 219 11.35 2.77 -15.48
C CYS A 219 10.32 2.30 -14.43
N PHE A 220 10.37 2.84 -13.20
CA PHE A 220 9.31 2.66 -12.21
C PHE A 220 8.25 3.73 -12.37
N ASP A 221 7.01 3.35 -12.06
CA ASP A 221 5.89 4.26 -12.11
C ASP A 221 5.92 5.22 -10.92
N VAL A 222 5.44 6.45 -11.15
CA VAL A 222 5.36 7.49 -10.12
C VAL A 222 3.93 7.97 -9.99
N LEU A 223 3.37 7.88 -8.79
CA LEU A 223 2.08 8.49 -8.44
C LEU A 223 2.31 9.69 -7.50
N ASP A 224 2.10 10.89 -8.03
CA ASP A 224 2.38 12.13 -7.31
C ASP A 224 1.23 12.52 -6.35
N LEU A 225 1.19 11.86 -5.20
CA LEU A 225 0.22 12.18 -4.15
C LEU A 225 0.39 13.61 -3.61
N HIS A 226 1.61 14.15 -3.59
CA HIS A 226 1.85 15.55 -3.24
C HIS A 226 1.04 16.49 -4.14
N TYR A 227 1.10 16.28 -5.46
CA TYR A 227 0.30 17.02 -6.41
C TYR A 227 -1.19 16.80 -6.16
N HIS A 228 -1.67 15.55 -6.11
CA HIS A 228 -3.11 15.26 -5.98
C HIS A 228 -3.76 15.91 -4.75
N PHE A 229 -3.04 16.01 -3.63
CA PHE A 229 -3.61 16.47 -2.36
C PHE A 229 -3.19 17.87 -1.92
N ARG A 230 -2.46 18.62 -2.76
CA ARG A 230 -2.00 20.00 -2.45
C ARG A 230 -3.10 20.99 -2.08
N PHE A 231 -4.34 20.74 -2.54
CA PHE A 231 -5.51 21.58 -2.24
C PHE A 231 -6.50 20.95 -1.25
N ASP A 232 -6.27 19.71 -0.84
CA ASP A 232 -7.15 18.96 0.08
C ASP A 232 -6.76 19.12 1.56
N VAL A 233 -5.92 20.12 1.88
CA VAL A 233 -5.24 20.30 3.18
C VAL A 233 -6.16 20.33 4.42
N TRP A 234 -7.45 20.59 4.24
CA TRP A 234 -8.47 20.54 5.29
C TRP A 234 -8.72 19.14 5.84
N ASN A 235 -8.39 18.11 5.06
CA ASN A 235 -8.50 16.70 5.44
C ASN A 235 -7.26 16.19 6.20
N ARG A 236 -6.21 17.01 6.33
CA ARG A 236 -5.01 16.69 7.09
C ARG A 236 -5.29 16.79 8.59
N THR A 237 -4.74 15.88 9.37
CA THR A 237 -4.86 15.89 10.83
C THR A 237 -4.06 17.06 11.43
N LYS A 238 -4.33 17.32 12.71
CA LYS A 238 -3.68 18.41 13.47
C LYS A 238 -2.18 18.22 13.68
N ASP A 239 -1.66 17.00 13.51
CA ASP A 239 -0.23 16.71 13.62
C ASP A 239 0.57 17.16 12.39
N GLY A 240 -0.10 17.60 11.33
CA GLY A 240 0.53 18.13 10.13
C GLY A 240 1.16 17.07 9.21
N VAL A 241 1.00 15.78 9.49
CA VAL A 241 1.56 14.67 8.71
C VAL A 241 0.45 13.73 8.23
N HIS A 242 -0.43 13.28 9.13
CA HIS A 242 -1.45 12.28 8.80
C HIS A 242 -2.68 12.89 8.15
N TRP A 243 -3.48 12.04 7.51
CA TRP A 243 -4.69 12.44 6.78
C TRP A 243 -5.90 11.62 7.25
N ASN A 244 -7.10 12.15 7.02
CA ASN A 244 -8.32 11.43 7.39
C ASN A 244 -8.61 10.25 6.45
N ASN A 245 -9.59 9.44 6.84
CA ASN A 245 -9.99 8.25 6.10
C ASN A 245 -10.52 8.52 4.69
N VAL A 246 -11.16 9.68 4.46
CA VAL A 246 -11.62 10.06 3.11
C VAL A 246 -10.44 10.22 2.16
N VAL A 247 -9.33 10.80 2.63
CA VAL A 247 -8.12 10.94 1.82
C VAL A 247 -7.45 9.60 1.59
N HIS A 248 -7.41 8.70 2.57
CA HIS A 248 -6.88 7.35 2.34
C HIS A 248 -7.69 6.57 1.30
N ARG A 249 -9.03 6.68 1.31
CA ARG A 249 -9.86 6.10 0.24
C ARG A 249 -9.57 6.69 -1.14
N LYS A 250 -9.38 8.01 -1.22
CA LYS A 250 -8.96 8.68 -2.46
C LYS A 250 -7.60 8.18 -2.96
N ILE A 251 -6.62 7.99 -2.06
CA ILE A 251 -5.30 7.42 -2.40
C ILE A 251 -5.48 6.01 -2.98
N THR A 252 -6.25 5.15 -2.31
CA THR A 252 -6.54 3.79 -2.79
C THR A 252 -7.17 3.80 -4.18
N HIS A 253 -8.13 4.68 -4.45
CA HIS A 253 -8.73 4.80 -5.79
C HIS A 253 -7.76 5.27 -6.86
N LEU A 254 -6.91 6.28 -6.57
CA LEU A 254 -5.86 6.72 -7.49
C LEU A 254 -4.86 5.61 -7.80
N LEU A 255 -4.46 4.84 -6.78
CA LEU A 255 -3.58 3.69 -6.94
C LEU A 255 -4.20 2.61 -7.81
N LEU A 256 -5.46 2.25 -7.56
CA LEU A 256 -6.18 1.24 -8.35
C LEU A 256 -6.43 1.69 -9.79
N GLU A 257 -6.70 2.98 -10.01
CA GLU A 257 -6.81 3.56 -11.36
C GLU A 257 -5.49 3.42 -12.11
N HIS A 258 -4.38 3.74 -11.45
CA HIS A 258 -3.04 3.60 -12.02
C HIS A 258 -2.70 2.13 -12.32
N VAL A 259 -2.98 1.22 -11.38
CA VAL A 259 -2.75 -0.23 -11.55
C VAL A 259 -3.59 -0.78 -12.71
N ALA A 260 -4.85 -0.38 -12.83
CA ALA A 260 -5.70 -0.81 -13.93
C ALA A 260 -5.17 -0.32 -15.29
N ASP A 261 -4.72 0.94 -15.38
CA ASP A 261 -4.11 1.49 -16.59
C ASP A 261 -2.81 0.74 -16.96
N ALA A 262 -1.93 0.52 -15.99
CA ALA A 262 -0.66 -0.19 -16.16
C ALA A 262 -0.83 -1.66 -16.59
N TRP A 263 -1.85 -2.34 -16.07
CA TRP A 263 -2.19 -3.72 -16.45
C TRP A 263 -3.12 -3.81 -17.67
N GLY A 264 -3.49 -2.68 -18.29
CA GLY A 264 -4.39 -2.66 -19.45
C GLY A 264 -5.80 -3.15 -19.15
N VAL A 265 -6.25 -3.05 -17.90
CA VAL A 265 -7.59 -3.45 -17.46
C VAL A 265 -8.55 -2.28 -17.66
N GLU A 266 -9.56 -2.46 -18.52
CA GLU A 266 -10.59 -1.45 -18.72
C GLU A 266 -11.44 -1.26 -17.46
N ILE A 267 -11.45 -0.04 -16.92
CA ILE A 267 -12.31 0.30 -15.79
C ILE A 267 -13.74 0.55 -16.32
N PRO A 268 -14.76 -0.14 -15.80
CA PRO A 268 -16.14 0.05 -16.25
C PRO A 268 -16.57 1.52 -16.16
N LYS A 269 -17.08 2.07 -17.27
CA LYS A 269 -17.66 3.42 -17.28
C LYS A 269 -18.84 3.46 -16.32
N LYS A 270 -18.67 4.14 -15.20
CA LYS A 270 -19.77 4.40 -14.28
C LYS A 270 -20.69 5.42 -14.93
N ARG A 271 -21.98 5.08 -15.07
CA ARG A 271 -22.97 6.09 -15.41
C ARG A 271 -22.90 7.17 -14.32
N PRO A 272 -22.98 8.46 -14.67
CA PRO A 272 -23.25 9.48 -13.66
C PRO A 272 -24.44 8.97 -12.86
N GLN A 273 -24.31 8.82 -11.54
CA GLN A 273 -25.50 8.59 -10.73
C GLN A 273 -26.42 9.76 -11.01
N GLU A 274 -27.58 9.49 -11.61
CA GLU A 274 -28.66 10.46 -11.66
C GLU A 274 -28.91 10.85 -10.21
N GLY A 275 -28.49 12.06 -9.84
CA GLY A 275 -28.70 12.57 -8.50
C GLY A 275 -30.17 12.43 -8.17
N ASP A 276 -30.45 11.90 -6.98
CA ASP A 276 -31.79 11.91 -6.39
C ASP A 276 -32.45 13.24 -6.72
N GLY A 277 -33.60 13.15 -7.40
CA GLY A 277 -34.28 14.26 -8.02
C GLY A 277 -34.58 15.39 -7.04
N ALA A 278 -33.63 16.32 -6.91
CA ALA A 278 -33.92 17.66 -6.50
C ALA A 278 -34.72 18.29 -7.65
N ARG A 279 -36.05 18.22 -7.54
CA ARG A 279 -36.98 19.00 -8.36
C ARG A 279 -36.48 20.44 -8.38
N SER A 280 -35.84 20.82 -9.47
CA SER A 280 -35.56 22.22 -9.74
C SER A 280 -36.91 22.92 -9.91
N PRO A 281 -37.18 24.03 -9.21
CA PRO A 281 -38.38 24.82 -9.47
C PRO A 281 -38.32 25.36 -10.91
N PRO A 282 -39.46 25.52 -11.60
CA PRO A 282 -39.47 25.92 -12.99
C PRO A 282 -38.78 27.27 -13.17
N ALA A 283 -37.79 27.30 -14.06
CA ALA A 283 -37.07 28.50 -14.45
C ALA A 283 -38.06 29.53 -15.02
N ARG A 284 -38.13 30.71 -14.40
CA ARG A 284 -38.74 31.90 -15.01
C ARG A 284 -37.98 32.23 -16.29
N GLN A 285 -38.69 32.24 -17.41
CA GLN A 285 -38.17 32.73 -18.69
C GLN A 285 -37.81 34.22 -18.54
N VAL A 286 -36.54 34.54 -18.79
CA VAL A 286 -36.10 35.90 -19.07
C VAL A 286 -35.67 35.92 -20.55
N PRO A 287 -36.26 36.78 -21.40
CA PRO A 287 -35.99 36.79 -22.84
C PRO A 287 -34.78 37.65 -23.21
N GLY A 288 -34.01 37.20 -24.22
CA GLY A 288 -32.90 37.92 -24.87
C GLY A 288 -31.57 37.76 -24.12
N VAL A 289 -30.44 37.45 -24.75
CA VAL A 289 -29.89 37.91 -26.03
C VAL A 289 -28.96 36.82 -26.58
N GLY A 290 -28.98 36.58 -27.90
CA GLY A 290 -28.16 35.57 -28.54
C GLY A 290 -26.67 35.90 -28.58
N ASN A 291 -25.84 34.85 -28.57
CA ASN A 291 -24.81 34.74 -29.60
C ASN A 291 -24.41 33.28 -29.82
N ARG A 292 -24.60 32.84 -31.07
CA ARG A 292 -24.05 31.59 -31.60
C ARG A 292 -22.58 31.80 -31.89
N VAL A 293 -21.72 30.92 -31.40
CA VAL A 293 -20.52 30.52 -32.15
C VAL A 293 -20.46 29.00 -32.13
N CYS A 294 -20.66 28.43 -33.31
CA CYS A 294 -20.56 27.02 -33.61
C CYS A 294 -19.15 26.77 -34.13
N CYS A 295 -18.36 25.97 -33.43
CA CYS A 295 -17.12 25.42 -33.96
C CYS A 295 -17.19 23.90 -33.90
N ARG A 296 -17.48 23.28 -35.04
CA ARG A 296 -17.35 21.84 -35.27
C ARG A 296 -15.86 21.49 -35.28
N LEU A 297 -15.47 20.47 -34.51
CA LEU A 297 -14.18 19.81 -34.64
C LEU A 297 -14.31 18.57 -35.57
N PRO A 298 -13.28 18.24 -36.37
CA PRO A 298 -13.31 17.11 -37.30
C PRO A 298 -12.97 15.78 -36.59
N GLN A 299 -13.62 14.70 -37.01
CA GLN A 299 -13.27 13.33 -36.63
C GLN A 299 -12.22 12.75 -37.59
N PRO A 300 -11.20 12.05 -37.07
CA PRO A 300 -10.63 10.86 -37.67
C PRO A 300 -11.09 9.64 -36.83
N GLY A 301 -11.61 8.56 -37.38
CA GLY A 301 -11.05 7.71 -38.42
C GLY A 301 -11.04 6.30 -37.82
N ALA A 302 -11.87 5.41 -38.36
CA ALA A 302 -12.22 4.11 -37.78
C ALA A 302 -11.00 3.19 -37.54
N GLN A 303 -10.92 2.59 -36.35
CA GLN A 303 -10.17 1.37 -36.08
C GLN A 303 -11.09 0.30 -35.47
N GLN A 304 -10.74 -0.95 -35.75
CA GLN A 304 -11.57 -2.17 -35.76
C GLN A 304 -12.23 -2.52 -34.40
N PRO A 305 -13.33 -3.29 -34.40
CA PRO A 305 -14.04 -3.61 -33.16
C PRO A 305 -13.21 -4.55 -32.26
N ALA A 306 -13.04 -4.14 -31.00
CA ALA A 306 -12.57 -4.99 -29.93
C ALA A 306 -13.54 -6.16 -29.69
N ARG A 307 -13.00 -7.33 -29.37
CA ARG A 307 -13.77 -8.54 -29.11
C ARG A 307 -14.56 -8.43 -27.79
N PRO A 308 -15.80 -8.93 -27.70
CA PRO A 308 -16.53 -8.95 -26.44
C PRO A 308 -15.93 -9.93 -25.43
N TRP A 309 -16.05 -9.56 -24.17
CA TRP A 309 -15.76 -10.35 -22.97
C TRP A 309 -16.43 -11.74 -23.02
N LEU A 310 -15.62 -12.80 -22.86
CA LEU A 310 -16.10 -14.13 -22.52
C LEU A 310 -15.74 -14.42 -21.06
N ALA A 311 -16.76 -14.66 -20.24
CA ALA A 311 -16.58 -15.15 -18.88
C ALA A 311 -15.83 -16.49 -18.88
N PRO A 312 -14.92 -16.75 -17.92
CA PRO A 312 -14.35 -18.08 -17.75
C PRO A 312 -15.47 -19.08 -17.42
N SER A 313 -15.50 -20.21 -18.12
CA SER A 313 -16.40 -21.32 -17.80
C SER A 313 -16.04 -21.91 -16.42
N PRO A 314 -17.03 -22.25 -15.58
CA PRO A 314 -16.76 -22.81 -14.26
C PRO A 314 -16.17 -24.22 -14.40
N SER A 315 -14.97 -24.42 -13.87
CA SER A 315 -14.44 -25.76 -13.62
C SER A 315 -15.29 -26.46 -12.56
N ARG A 316 -15.69 -27.71 -12.85
CA ARG A 316 -16.58 -28.57 -12.05
C ARG A 316 -16.26 -28.59 -10.54
N PRO A 317 -17.29 -28.68 -9.67
CA PRO A 317 -17.07 -28.86 -8.24
C PRO A 317 -16.67 -30.31 -7.91
N ARG A 318 -15.79 -30.48 -6.92
CA ARG A 318 -15.60 -31.75 -6.19
C ARG A 318 -16.28 -31.67 -4.81
N PRO A 319 -16.75 -32.80 -4.27
CA PRO A 319 -17.93 -32.84 -3.41
C PRO A 319 -17.67 -32.50 -1.96
N ALA A 320 -18.75 -32.02 -1.32
CA ALA A 320 -18.85 -31.67 0.09
C ALA A 320 -18.61 -32.87 1.03
N GLY A 321 -18.00 -32.59 2.19
CA GLY A 321 -17.94 -33.53 3.29
C GLY A 321 -17.34 -32.94 4.56
N PHE A 322 -18.18 -32.88 5.60
CA PHE A 322 -17.90 -32.89 7.04
C PHE A 322 -17.67 -31.56 7.80
N THR A 323 -18.76 -31.15 8.46
CA THR A 323 -18.82 -30.48 9.76
C THR A 323 -18.22 -31.36 10.87
N VAL A 324 -17.41 -30.79 11.77
CA VAL A 324 -17.36 -31.19 13.19
C VAL A 324 -17.08 -29.98 14.09
N ALA A 325 -17.86 -29.95 15.17
CA ALA A 325 -17.94 -28.95 16.22
C ALA A 325 -16.75 -28.90 17.19
N ALA A 326 -16.68 -27.77 17.88
CA ALA A 326 -15.82 -27.47 19.01
C ALA A 326 -15.84 -28.56 20.11
N ARG A 327 -14.67 -28.86 20.66
CA ARG A 327 -14.55 -29.29 22.06
C ARG A 327 -13.33 -28.67 22.73
N GLU A 328 -13.71 -27.87 23.71
CA GLU A 328 -12.99 -27.37 24.86
C GLU A 328 -12.53 -28.55 25.75
N THR A 329 -11.29 -28.49 26.26
CA THR A 329 -10.94 -29.18 27.51
C THR A 329 -9.78 -28.47 28.20
N GLU A 330 -10.10 -27.93 29.37
CA GLU A 330 -9.15 -27.52 30.41
C GLU A 330 -8.35 -28.70 30.98
N ARG A 331 -7.28 -28.33 31.71
CA ARG A 331 -6.87 -28.79 33.06
C ARG A 331 -5.50 -29.47 33.23
N ARG A 332 -4.64 -28.69 33.91
CA ARG A 332 -4.01 -28.93 35.24
C ARG A 332 -2.73 -29.78 35.37
N THR A 333 -1.66 -29.05 35.71
CA THR A 333 -0.79 -29.15 36.92
C THR A 333 -0.10 -30.47 37.31
N SER A 334 1.23 -30.46 37.42
CA SER A 334 2.04 -30.55 38.67
C SER A 334 3.54 -30.57 38.29
N SER A 335 4.36 -29.60 38.69
CA SER A 335 5.19 -29.50 39.90
C SER A 335 6.15 -30.67 40.20
N ARG A 336 7.46 -30.44 40.06
CA ARG A 336 8.47 -30.72 41.10
C ARG A 336 9.83 -30.09 40.80
N VAL A 337 10.52 -29.78 41.90
CA VAL A 337 11.65 -28.87 42.09
C VAL A 337 12.92 -29.69 42.40
N ARG A 338 14.11 -29.20 41.96
CA ARG A 338 15.35 -28.95 42.77
C ARG A 338 16.64 -29.24 42.00
N GLY A 339 17.61 -28.33 42.16
CA GLY A 339 19.04 -28.61 41.99
C GLY A 339 19.82 -27.38 41.53
N ALA A 340 20.56 -26.75 42.46
CA ALA A 340 21.26 -25.48 42.29
C ALA A 340 22.76 -25.63 41.93
N ASN A 341 23.32 -24.51 41.47
CA ASN A 341 24.72 -24.03 41.52
C ASN A 341 25.63 -24.20 40.29
N GLY A 342 26.04 -23.04 39.73
CA GLY A 342 27.20 -22.85 38.85
C GLY A 342 27.11 -21.61 37.96
N LEU A 343 27.62 -20.46 38.41
CA LEU A 343 27.92 -19.26 37.59
C LEU A 343 29.43 -19.19 37.30
N PRO A 344 29.93 -18.38 36.33
CA PRO A 344 29.36 -18.08 35.01
C PRO A 344 30.41 -18.32 33.89
N ARG A 345 29.96 -18.77 32.71
CA ARG A 345 30.72 -18.60 31.45
C ARG A 345 29.96 -17.63 30.56
N LYS A 346 30.70 -16.67 29.98
CA LYS A 346 30.25 -15.63 29.02
C LYS A 346 29.25 -16.20 28.00
N PRO A 347 28.20 -15.44 27.61
CA PRO A 347 27.60 -15.63 26.30
C PRO A 347 28.30 -14.75 25.27
N ALA A 348 28.59 -15.37 24.14
CA ALA A 348 28.88 -14.74 22.87
C ALA A 348 27.67 -13.91 22.38
N ALA A 349 27.93 -13.05 21.41
CA ALA A 349 26.95 -12.22 20.70
C ALA A 349 25.69 -13.02 20.30
N PRO A 350 24.49 -12.41 20.31
CA PRO A 350 23.32 -13.06 19.76
C PRO A 350 23.48 -13.16 18.24
N SER A 351 23.58 -14.40 17.77
CA SER A 351 23.24 -14.80 16.41
C SER A 351 21.82 -14.36 16.07
N SER A 352 21.62 -13.89 14.84
CA SER A 352 20.32 -13.48 14.27
C SER A 352 19.16 -14.38 14.69
N PRO A 353 17.96 -13.83 14.96
CA PRO A 353 16.77 -14.65 15.07
C PRO A 353 16.53 -15.30 13.71
N ALA A 354 16.43 -16.63 13.71
CA ALA A 354 15.93 -17.37 12.57
C ALA A 354 14.53 -16.85 12.24
N HIS A 355 14.36 -16.34 11.01
CA HIS A 355 13.08 -15.93 10.46
C HIS A 355 12.07 -17.06 10.68
N ALA A 356 10.93 -16.72 11.30
CA ALA A 356 9.78 -17.61 11.31
C ALA A 356 9.46 -17.92 9.85
N ARG A 357 9.55 -19.20 9.46
CA ARG A 357 9.28 -19.63 8.08
C ARG A 357 7.91 -19.10 7.67
N LEU A 358 7.90 -18.14 6.75
CA LEU A 358 6.72 -17.72 6.02
C LEU A 358 6.25 -18.98 5.27
N LEU A 359 5.17 -19.59 5.75
CA LEU A 359 4.53 -20.69 5.05
C LEU A 359 4.05 -20.18 3.70
N ASP A 360 4.14 -21.02 2.67
CA ASP A 360 3.56 -20.69 1.36
C ASP A 360 2.09 -20.29 1.58
N PRO A 361 1.72 -19.04 1.25
CA PRO A 361 0.40 -18.49 1.56
C PRO A 361 -0.73 -19.21 0.83
N TRP A 362 -0.39 -20.07 -0.14
CA TRP A 362 -1.34 -20.82 -0.96
C TRP A 362 -1.38 -22.32 -0.66
N THR A 363 -0.60 -22.84 0.30
CA THR A 363 -0.67 -24.27 0.66
C THR A 363 -1.79 -24.55 1.67
N PRO A 364 -2.76 -25.45 1.38
CA PRO A 364 -3.65 -25.98 2.40
C PRO A 364 -2.82 -26.79 3.42
N PRO A 365 -3.19 -26.80 4.72
CA PRO A 365 -2.44 -27.54 5.73
C PRO A 365 -2.43 -29.05 5.40
N HIS A 366 -1.23 -29.62 5.25
CA HIS A 366 -1.04 -31.05 5.03
C HIS A 366 -1.58 -31.86 6.22
N GLN A 367 -2.65 -32.63 6.00
CA GLN A 367 -3.00 -33.74 6.88
C GLN A 367 -1.98 -34.87 6.69
N GLY A 368 -1.21 -35.15 7.74
CA GLY A 368 -0.34 -36.32 7.79
C GLY A 368 -1.14 -37.61 7.61
N LYS A 369 -0.69 -38.46 6.68
CA LYS A 369 -1.20 -39.84 6.52
C LYS A 369 -0.83 -40.69 7.75
N PRO A 370 -1.64 -41.68 8.13
CA PRO A 370 -1.35 -42.54 9.28
C PRO A 370 -0.33 -43.61 8.92
N HIS A 371 0.60 -43.86 9.85
CA HIS A 371 1.40 -45.07 9.86
C HIS A 371 0.51 -46.30 10.10
N ARG A 372 0.54 -47.26 9.18
CA ARG A 372 0.19 -48.65 9.44
C ARG A 372 1.36 -49.33 10.15
N ARG A 373 1.17 -49.77 11.39
CA ARG A 373 1.20 -51.17 11.83
C ARG A 373 0.92 -51.24 13.32
#